data_AF-A0A150R0W8-F1
#
_entry.id   AF-A0A150R0W8-F1
#
_cell.length_a   1.000
_cell.length_b   1.000
_cell.length_c   1.000
_cell.angle_alpha   90.00
_cell.angle_beta   90.00
_cell.angle_gamma   90.00
#
_symmetry.space_group_name_H-M   'P 1'
#
loop_
_entity.id
_entity.type
_entity.pdbx_description
1 polymer ?
#
loop_
_entity_poly.entity_id
_entity_poly.type
_entity_poly.pdbx_seq_one_letter_code
_entity_poly.pdbx_strand_id
1 'polypeptide(L)'
;MSLSFSGPKGWIEQRWIVYALLRDSIQHHIEDGEPGEEFAAIHGAARALGGQRVMLPARRLHEELRRAKAALAGRPLDALAISSRTRAVLSLRWPPPQERETMLVRDWGDSVPLLGAPGGDSLDDVFGHLVDGLLRITEGASESDQVEVMDL
;
A
#
# COMPACT_ATOMS: atom_id res chain seq x y z
N MET A 1 -12.36 -9.15 0.20
CA MET A 1 -10.98 -8.86 0.60
C MET A 1 -10.80 -7.35 0.59
N SER A 2 -10.87 -6.79 1.77
CA SER A 2 -10.56 -5.41 2.08
C SER A 2 -9.69 -5.41 3.34
N LEU A 3 -8.86 -4.39 3.48
CA LEU A 3 -8.13 -4.15 4.71
C LEU A 3 -8.87 -3.10 5.53
N SER A 4 -9.10 -3.40 6.80
CA SER A 4 -9.49 -2.43 7.81
C SER A 4 -8.26 -1.90 8.53
N PHE A 5 -8.17 -0.58 8.67
CA PHE A 5 -7.18 0.11 9.47
C PHE A 5 -7.89 0.87 10.58
N SER A 6 -7.63 0.52 11.82
CA SER A 6 -8.22 1.16 13.01
C SER A 6 -7.13 1.85 13.82
N GLY A 7 -7.16 3.18 13.87
CA GLY A 7 -6.18 4.01 14.57
C GLY A 7 -6.81 4.95 15.61
N PRO A 8 -5.99 5.81 16.25
CA PRO A 8 -6.42 6.68 17.35
C PRO A 8 -7.58 7.63 17.01
N LYS A 9 -7.71 8.03 15.74
CA LYS A 9 -8.71 9.00 15.27
C LYS A 9 -9.83 8.36 14.45
N GLY A 10 -9.98 7.04 14.51
CA GLY A 10 -11.05 6.31 13.83
C GLY A 10 -10.51 5.21 12.93
N TRP A 11 -11.30 4.82 11.95
CA TRP A 11 -10.97 3.70 11.07
C TRP A 11 -11.28 4.03 9.61
N ILE A 12 -10.64 3.27 8.72
CA ILE A 12 -10.98 3.22 7.31
C ILE A 12 -10.96 1.77 6.82
N GLU A 13 -11.71 1.50 5.77
CA GLU A 13 -11.65 0.26 5.02
C GLU A 13 -11.24 0.57 3.58
N GLN A 14 -10.31 -0.22 3.05
CA GLN A 14 -9.83 -0.06 1.68
C GLN A 14 -9.72 -1.42 0.98
N ARG A 15 -9.99 -1.45 -0.33
CA ARG A 15 -9.67 -2.62 -1.16
C ARG A 15 -8.21 -3.01 -0.98
N TRP A 16 -7.95 -4.27 -0.64
CA TRP A 16 -6.62 -4.80 -0.33
C TRP A 16 -5.57 -4.47 -1.42
N ILE A 17 -6.02 -4.50 -2.67
CA ILE A 17 -5.22 -4.29 -3.86
C ILE A 17 -4.77 -2.83 -4.03
N VAL A 18 -5.58 -1.85 -3.61
CA VAL A 18 -5.15 -0.44 -3.63
C VAL A 18 -4.01 -0.24 -2.64
N TYR A 19 -4.10 -0.87 -1.47
CA TYR A 19 -3.02 -0.87 -0.49
C TYR A 19 -1.76 -1.58 -1.00
N ALA A 20 -1.92 -2.77 -1.60
CA ALA A 20 -0.80 -3.52 -2.14
C ALA A 20 -0.06 -2.75 -3.24
N LEU A 21 -0.78 -2.06 -4.13
CA LEU A 21 -0.20 -1.23 -5.18
C LEU A 21 0.50 0.03 -4.64
N LEU A 22 -0.04 0.65 -3.58
CA LEU A 22 0.65 1.75 -2.90
C LEU A 22 1.99 1.29 -2.34
N ARG A 23 2.00 0.18 -1.60
CA ARG A 23 3.23 -0.44 -1.08
C ARG A 23 4.21 -0.76 -2.19
N ASP A 24 3.74 -1.39 -3.28
CA ASP A 24 4.60 -1.78 -4.39
C ASP A 24 5.18 -0.56 -5.13
N SER A 25 4.41 0.52 -5.24
CA SER A 25 4.87 1.79 -5.81
C SER A 25 5.90 2.50 -4.92
N ILE A 26 5.73 2.45 -3.60
CA ILE A 26 6.75 2.92 -2.64
C ILE A 26 8.03 2.12 -2.82
N GLN A 27 7.93 0.80 -2.81
CA GLN A 27 9.08 -0.09 -2.94
C GLN A 27 9.81 0.13 -4.27
N HIS A 28 9.08 0.29 -5.36
CA HIS A 28 9.66 0.52 -6.69
C HIS A 28 10.35 1.88 -6.83
N HIS A 29 9.69 2.96 -6.40
CA HIS A 29 10.15 4.32 -6.68
C HIS A 29 11.06 4.92 -5.61
N ILE A 30 11.03 4.38 -4.40
CA ILE A 30 11.71 4.97 -3.23
C ILE A 30 12.75 4.01 -2.66
N GLU A 31 12.52 2.70 -2.75
CA GLU A 31 13.37 1.69 -2.12
C GLU A 31 14.12 0.81 -3.14
N ASP A 32 14.29 1.30 -4.37
CA ASP A 32 15.01 0.63 -5.47
C ASP A 32 14.56 -0.82 -5.73
N GLY A 33 13.28 -1.10 -5.48
CA GLY A 33 12.66 -2.38 -5.72
C GLY A 33 12.78 -3.41 -4.59
N GLU A 34 13.41 -3.09 -3.47
CA GLU A 34 13.54 -3.96 -2.28
C GLU A 34 12.94 -3.29 -1.03
N PRO A 35 12.21 -4.00 -0.15
CA PRO A 35 11.61 -3.38 1.02
C PRO A 35 12.67 -2.92 2.03
N GLY A 36 12.67 -1.64 2.36
CA GLY A 36 13.58 -1.01 3.30
C GLY A 36 12.98 -0.81 4.70
N GLU A 37 13.86 -0.45 5.65
CA GLU A 37 13.46 -0.10 7.02
C GLU A 37 12.70 1.24 7.08
N GLU A 38 12.90 2.12 6.09
CA GLU A 38 12.28 3.45 6.08
C GLU A 38 10.75 3.39 6.01
N PHE A 39 10.20 2.34 5.38
CA PHE A 39 8.75 2.10 5.21
C PHE A 39 8.29 0.81 5.90
N ALA A 40 8.94 0.42 7.01
CA ALA A 40 8.65 -0.84 7.68
C ALA A 40 7.21 -0.97 8.21
N ALA A 41 6.54 0.13 8.60
CA ALA A 41 5.15 0.05 9.03
C ALA A 41 4.22 -0.24 7.84
N ILE A 42 4.44 0.41 6.69
CA ILE A 42 3.71 0.13 5.44
C ILE A 42 3.94 -1.32 4.99
N HIS A 43 5.19 -1.80 5.00
CA HIS A 43 5.48 -3.20 4.68
C HIS A 43 4.87 -4.16 5.71
N GLY A 44 4.88 -3.79 6.98
CA GLY A 44 4.32 -4.57 8.07
C GLY A 44 2.82 -4.82 7.93
N ALA A 45 2.05 -3.82 7.50
CA ALA A 45 0.60 -3.96 7.31
C ALA A 45 0.24 -5.02 6.26
N ALA A 46 1.10 -5.28 5.27
CA ALA A 46 0.84 -6.29 4.25
C ALA A 46 0.76 -7.71 4.82
N ARG A 47 1.25 -7.96 6.04
CA ARG A 47 1.05 -9.24 6.73
C ARG A 47 -0.43 -9.51 7.03
N ALA A 48 -1.26 -8.47 7.12
CA ALA A 48 -2.69 -8.61 7.36
C ALA A 48 -3.40 -9.31 6.20
N LEU A 49 -2.90 -9.16 4.97
CA LEU A 49 -3.40 -9.83 3.76
C LEU A 49 -3.36 -11.38 3.82
N GLY A 50 -2.71 -11.95 4.84
CA GLY A 50 -2.74 -13.39 5.13
C GLY A 50 -3.71 -13.78 6.24
N GLY A 51 -4.68 -12.91 6.58
CA GLY A 51 -5.63 -13.10 7.69
C GLY A 51 -5.04 -12.83 9.09
N GLN A 52 -3.83 -12.26 9.17
CA GLN A 52 -3.21 -11.93 10.46
C GLN A 52 -3.71 -10.58 10.97
N ARG A 53 -4.03 -10.48 12.25
CA ARG A 53 -4.15 -9.18 12.92
C ARG A 53 -2.76 -8.59 13.12
N VAL A 54 -2.53 -7.37 12.64
CA VAL A 54 -1.24 -6.67 12.73
C VAL A 54 -1.40 -5.40 13.54
N MET A 55 -0.49 -5.14 14.47
CA MET A 55 -0.40 -3.87 15.20
C MET A 55 0.82 -3.10 14.70
N LEU A 56 0.65 -1.84 14.33
CA LEU A 56 1.69 -0.97 13.80
C LEU A 56 1.78 0.32 14.62
N PRO A 57 2.98 0.87 14.89
CA PRO A 57 3.08 2.16 15.56
C PRO A 57 2.42 3.27 14.71
N ALA A 58 1.40 3.92 15.25
CA ALA A 58 0.56 4.86 14.51
C ALA A 58 1.37 6.08 14.03
N ARG A 59 2.24 6.61 14.90
CA ARG A 59 3.14 7.72 14.55
C ARG A 59 4.08 7.37 13.41
N ARG A 60 4.70 6.18 13.44
CA ARG A 60 5.61 5.73 12.39
C ARG A 60 4.87 5.60 11.06
N LEU A 61 3.70 4.97 11.07
CA LEU A 61 2.87 4.84 9.88
C LEU A 61 2.49 6.22 9.31
N HIS A 62 2.14 7.20 10.15
CA HIS A 62 1.86 8.57 9.72
C HIS A 62 3.05 9.22 8.99
N GLU A 63 4.24 9.13 9.57
CA GLU A 63 5.47 9.70 9.01
C GLU A 63 5.87 9.02 7.68
N GLU A 64 5.74 7.69 7.60
CA GLU A 64 5.92 6.92 6.37
C GLU A 64 4.93 7.34 5.27
N LEU A 65 3.65 7.50 5.60
CA LEU A 65 2.62 7.93 4.65
C LEU A 65 2.84 9.36 4.15
N ARG A 66 3.28 10.29 5.02
CA ARG A 66 3.63 11.64 4.59
C ARG A 66 4.76 11.65 3.57
N ARG A 67 5.80 10.83 3.80
CA ARG A 67 6.94 10.69 2.89
C ARG A 67 6.51 10.05 1.57
N ALA A 68 5.75 8.96 1.62
CA ALA A 68 5.20 8.31 0.45
C ALA A 68 4.33 9.27 -0.38
N LYS A 69 3.43 10.02 0.26
CA LYS A 69 2.59 11.03 -0.40
C LYS A 69 3.44 12.06 -1.14
N ALA A 70 4.46 12.61 -0.49
CA ALA A 70 5.33 13.61 -1.11
C ALA A 70 6.15 13.04 -2.28
N ALA A 71 6.62 11.80 -2.18
CA ALA A 71 7.44 11.16 -3.20
C ALA A 71 6.65 10.69 -4.43
N LEU A 72 5.37 10.35 -4.25
CA LEU A 72 4.48 9.89 -5.31
C LEU A 72 3.61 11.00 -5.93
N ALA A 73 3.53 12.17 -5.29
CA ALA A 73 2.71 13.28 -5.75
C ALA A 73 3.00 13.67 -7.21
N GLY A 74 1.93 13.83 -8.00
CA GLY A 74 1.98 14.25 -9.39
C GLY A 74 2.58 13.22 -10.35
N ARG A 75 2.94 12.02 -9.88
CA ARG A 75 3.42 10.97 -10.77
C ARG A 75 2.28 10.49 -11.68
N PRO A 76 2.56 10.27 -12.97
CA PRO A 76 1.56 9.79 -13.91
C PRO A 76 1.13 8.35 -13.57
N LEU A 77 -0.07 7.97 -14.01
CA LEU A 77 -0.63 6.64 -13.78
C LEU A 77 0.25 5.51 -14.34
N ASP A 78 1.02 5.76 -15.40
CA ASP A 78 1.94 4.79 -16.00
C ASP A 78 3.18 4.51 -15.12
N ALA A 79 3.38 5.29 -14.06
CA ALA A 79 4.34 5.01 -13.00
C ALA A 79 3.80 4.02 -11.94
N LEU A 80 2.57 3.51 -12.07
CA LEU A 80 2.04 2.52 -11.14
C LEU A 80 2.92 1.27 -11.15
N ALA A 81 3.38 0.83 -9.98
CA ALA A 81 4.21 -0.36 -9.86
C ALA A 81 3.47 -1.51 -9.17
N ILE A 82 3.95 -2.72 -9.44
CA ILE A 82 3.42 -3.97 -8.88
C ILE A 82 4.56 -4.93 -8.56
N SER A 83 4.47 -5.60 -7.42
CA SER A 83 5.39 -6.66 -7.03
C SER A 83 5.00 -8.01 -7.65
N SER A 84 5.99 -8.88 -7.83
CA SER A 84 5.78 -10.28 -8.22
C SER A 84 4.78 -11.02 -7.30
N ARG A 85 4.77 -10.69 -6.00
CA ARG A 85 3.84 -11.22 -4.99
C ARG A 85 2.40 -10.76 -5.21
N THR A 86 2.17 -9.45 -5.37
CA THR A 86 0.83 -8.91 -5.66
C THR A 86 0.31 -9.47 -6.99
N ARG A 87 1.19 -9.58 -7.99
CA ARG A 87 0.88 -10.21 -9.29
C ARG A 87 0.45 -11.66 -9.15
N ALA A 88 1.14 -12.45 -8.31
CA ALA A 88 0.79 -13.84 -8.07
C ALA A 88 -0.62 -13.96 -7.46
N VAL A 89 -0.98 -13.09 -6.51
CA VAL A 89 -2.32 -13.05 -5.91
C VAL A 89 -3.38 -12.70 -6.97
N LEU A 90 -3.16 -11.67 -7.79
CA LEU A 90 -4.09 -11.29 -8.87
C LEU A 90 -4.27 -12.40 -9.91
N SER A 91 -3.20 -13.15 -10.19
CA SER A 91 -3.20 -14.25 -11.16
C SER A 91 -3.65 -15.59 -10.57
N LEU A 92 -4.11 -15.61 -9.31
CA LEU A 92 -4.48 -16.82 -8.56
C LEU A 92 -3.37 -17.89 -8.55
N ARG A 93 -2.10 -17.47 -8.55
CA ARG A 93 -0.93 -18.36 -8.49
C ARG A 93 -0.47 -18.52 -7.05
N TRP A 94 -0.53 -19.74 -6.54
CA TRP A 94 -0.14 -20.08 -5.17
C TRP A 94 0.89 -21.23 -5.14
N PRO A 95 1.92 -21.19 -4.28
CA PRO A 95 2.28 -20.10 -3.38
C PRO A 95 2.87 -18.90 -4.15
N PRO A 96 2.73 -17.68 -3.62
CA PRO A 96 3.35 -16.51 -4.21
C PRO A 96 4.88 -16.61 -4.08
N PRO A 97 5.64 -15.99 -5.00
CA PRO A 97 7.09 -15.97 -4.94
C PRO A 97 7.59 -15.32 -3.64
N GLN A 98 8.79 -15.73 -3.21
CA GLN A 98 9.48 -15.12 -2.07
C GLN A 98 10.09 -13.78 -2.45
N GLU A 99 10.63 -13.70 -3.67
CA GLU A 99 11.16 -12.48 -4.27
C GLU A 99 10.08 -11.39 -4.27
N ARG A 100 10.48 -10.16 -3.99
CA ARG A 100 9.59 -9.00 -3.94
C ARG A 100 9.86 -7.99 -5.05
N GLU A 101 10.59 -8.40 -6.08
CA GLU A 101 10.88 -7.57 -7.25
C GLU A 101 9.63 -6.83 -7.72
N THR A 102 9.79 -5.54 -7.96
CA THR A 102 8.76 -4.65 -8.44
C THR A 102 9.05 -4.26 -9.88
N MET A 103 7.97 -4.06 -10.64
CA MET A 103 8.04 -3.55 -12.00
C MET A 103 6.87 -2.59 -12.25
N LEU A 104 6.94 -1.78 -13.30
CA LEU A 104 5.80 -0.97 -13.69
C LEU A 104 4.68 -1.87 -14.21
N VAL A 105 3.44 -1.50 -13.90
CA VAL A 105 2.24 -2.22 -14.33
C VAL A 105 2.14 -2.29 -15.85
N ARG A 106 2.52 -1.22 -16.56
CA ARG A 106 2.55 -1.19 -18.03
C ARG A 106 3.50 -2.25 -18.63
N ASP A 107 4.55 -2.61 -17.91
CA ASP A 107 5.56 -3.58 -18.37
C ASP A 107 5.08 -5.04 -18.14
N TRP A 108 3.97 -5.23 -17.40
CA TRP A 108 3.37 -6.56 -17.21
C TRP A 108 2.56 -7.03 -18.45
N GLY A 109 2.10 -6.11 -19.31
CA GLY A 109 1.35 -6.39 -20.54
C GLY A 109 -0.16 -6.13 -20.44
N ASP A 110 -0.92 -6.52 -21.48
CA ASP A 110 -2.28 -6.05 -21.80
C ASP A 110 -3.42 -6.42 -20.83
N SER A 111 -3.14 -7.06 -19.69
CA SER A 111 -4.21 -7.57 -18.83
C SER A 111 -3.79 -7.60 -17.37
N VAL A 112 -3.49 -6.43 -16.82
CA VAL A 112 -3.78 -6.25 -15.41
C VAL A 112 -5.28 -6.04 -15.31
N PRO A 113 -6.04 -6.90 -14.61
CA PRO A 113 -7.40 -6.56 -14.22
C PRO A 113 -7.30 -5.43 -13.18
N LEU A 114 -6.93 -4.23 -13.65
CA LEU A 114 -6.97 -2.99 -12.91
C LEU A 114 -8.44 -2.73 -12.67
N LEU A 115 -8.92 -3.21 -11.53
CA LEU A 115 -9.83 -2.53 -10.62
C LEU A 115 -11.13 -1.93 -11.18
N GLY A 116 -11.54 -2.14 -12.42
CA GLY A 116 -12.18 -1.05 -13.16
C GLY A 116 -11.14 0.06 -13.34
N ALA A 117 -10.88 0.51 -14.57
CA ALA A 117 -9.85 1.51 -14.86
C ALA A 117 -9.83 2.59 -13.77
N PRO A 118 -8.75 2.72 -12.97
CA PRO A 118 -8.71 3.76 -11.96
C PRO A 118 -9.00 5.06 -12.67
N GLY A 119 -10.08 5.74 -12.28
CA GLY A 119 -10.40 7.03 -12.86
C GLY A 119 -9.25 7.99 -12.53
N GLY A 120 -8.78 8.73 -13.52
CA GLY A 120 -7.72 9.72 -13.35
C GLY A 120 -6.45 9.42 -14.13
N ASP A 121 -5.53 10.38 -14.08
CA ASP A 121 -4.31 10.41 -14.90
C ASP A 121 -3.03 10.27 -14.03
N SER A 122 -3.18 10.20 -12.71
CA SER A 122 -2.07 10.25 -11.75
C SER A 122 -2.18 9.21 -10.64
N LEU A 123 -1.06 8.95 -9.95
CA LEU A 123 -1.04 8.11 -8.75
C LEU A 123 -1.84 8.72 -7.59
N ASP A 124 -2.03 10.04 -7.57
CA ASP A 124 -2.87 10.72 -6.59
C ASP A 124 -4.34 10.31 -6.73
N ASP A 125 -4.80 10.09 -7.96
CA ASP A 125 -6.18 9.63 -8.22
C ASP A 125 -6.39 8.19 -7.73
N VAL A 126 -5.35 7.36 -7.78
CA VAL A 126 -5.38 5.96 -7.31
C VAL A 126 -5.29 5.87 -5.79
N PHE A 127 -4.38 6.62 -5.17
CA PHE A 127 -4.00 6.44 -3.78
C PHE A 127 -4.52 7.53 -2.83
N GLY A 128 -4.96 8.68 -3.34
CA GLY A 128 -5.29 9.87 -2.54
C GLY A 128 -6.26 9.56 -1.41
N HIS A 129 -7.37 8.89 -1.70
CA HIS A 129 -8.35 8.52 -0.68
C HIS A 129 -7.77 7.61 0.42
N LEU A 130 -6.95 6.62 0.04
CA LEU A 130 -6.30 5.71 0.98
C LEU A 130 -5.30 6.48 1.86
N VAL A 131 -4.40 7.25 1.25
CA VAL A 131 -3.35 7.98 1.94
C VAL A 131 -3.94 9.03 2.88
N ASP A 132 -4.92 9.80 2.42
CA ASP A 132 -5.59 10.82 3.24
C ASP A 132 -6.38 10.20 4.38
N GLY A 133 -7.06 9.08 4.12
CA GLY A 133 -7.74 8.30 5.14
C GLY A 133 -6.78 7.83 6.23
N LEU A 134 -5.63 7.26 5.85
CA LEU A 134 -4.64 6.76 6.80
C LEU A 134 -3.95 7.90 7.58
N LEU A 135 -3.61 8.99 6.91
CA LEU A 135 -3.05 10.19 7.56
C LEU A 135 -4.02 10.76 8.59
N ARG A 136 -5.32 10.79 8.28
CA ARG A 136 -6.37 11.25 9.20
C ARG A 136 -6.49 10.35 10.43
N ILE A 137 -6.55 9.03 10.27
CA ILE A 137 -6.73 8.13 11.44
C ILE A 137 -5.50 8.12 12.37
N THR A 138 -4.34 8.53 11.85
CA THR A 138 -3.06 8.60 12.58
C THR A 138 -2.67 10.03 12.97
N GLU A 139 -3.53 11.01 12.73
CA GLU A 139 -3.23 12.43 13.00
C GLU A 139 -3.01 12.67 14.51
N GLY A 140 -1.86 13.30 14.82
CA GLY A 140 -1.49 13.62 16.20
C GLY A 140 -1.17 12.39 17.08
N ALA A 141 -0.89 11.23 16.47
CA ALA A 141 -0.53 10.03 17.20
C ALA A 141 0.74 10.21 18.05
N SER A 142 0.67 9.71 19.28
CA SER A 142 1.77 9.59 20.23
C SER A 142 2.65 8.36 19.95
N GLU A 143 3.75 8.20 20.70
CA GLU A 143 4.65 7.06 20.56
C GLU A 143 4.02 5.72 21.01
N SER A 144 3.03 5.77 21.91
CA SER A 144 2.33 4.57 22.39
C SER A 144 1.16 4.15 21.48
N ASP A 145 0.69 5.04 20.62
CA ASP A 145 -0.48 4.80 19.79
C ASP A 145 -0.20 3.74 18.71
N GLN A 146 -1.20 2.89 18.47
CA GLN A 146 -1.11 1.81 17.50
C GLN A 146 -2.23 1.92 16.46
N VAL A 147 -1.95 1.43 15.26
CA VAL A 147 -2.94 1.12 14.24
C VAL A 147 -3.07 -0.39 14.16
N GLU A 148 -4.30 -0.86 14.35
CA GLU A 148 -4.67 -2.24 14.08
C GLU A 148 -5.01 -2.39 12.59
N VAL A 149 -4.50 -3.45 11.98
CA VAL A 149 -4.77 -3.81 10.58
C VAL A 149 -5.29 -5.25 10.51
N MET A 150 -6.41 -5.43 9.81
CA MET A 150 -7.07 -6.72 9.62
C MET A 150 -7.58 -6.88 8.19
N ASP A 151 -7.58 -8.10 7.68
CA ASP A 151 -8.27 -8.47 6.42
C ASP A 151 -9.73 -8.86 6.72
N LEU A 152 -10.64 -8.43 5.84
CA LEU A 152 -12.10 -8.60 5.92
C LEU A 152 -12.67 -9.37 4.70
#